data_AF-A0AAD2PVB0-F1
#
_entry.id   AF-A0AAD2PVB0-F1
#
_cell.length_a   1.000
_cell.length_b   1.000
_cell.length_c   1.000
_cell.angle_alpha   90.00
_cell.angle_beta   90.00
_cell.angle_gamma   90.00
#
_symmetry.space_group_name_H-M   'P 1'
#
loop_
_entity.id
_entity.type
_entity.pdbx_description
1 polymer ?
#
loop_
_entity_poly.entity_id
_entity_poly.type
_entity_poly.pdbx_seq_one_letter_code
_entity_poly.pdbx_strand_id
1 'polypeptide(L)'
;MQDTSQPPPHKDIIIPSPPKQVRYTTLPNGKRTIVFQRKYDKLILLLHIHKSAGSFLCKRAFDNRLAAPYASNCNIQENQYCCGSNDTQIGLQDFVNATPFDLIATERELQETMDTSLVDYVVSLRDSKSRYYSHYQHVLRHWYSSSSPEGGVTITKPVVGVVVGVGVVVNETSAWLGNNTNNNDDPNNNSSRIAIAEFDPIHHADTDNFTRWTQGQPDNWNLRIICGPRCKSRPKFQITHELFQYTLQRLASFQHVIFVEDMQESYNQMALTYQWKVIDENDKNAKPTKRGNYNKTDVTMARWNPLMSALDDALYEFAKLKYYSGGSSELPYEFVNQAQVDEYFALGPLQNCTNVCCGQCTPY
;
A
#
# COMPACT_ATOMS: atom_id res chain seq x y z
N MET A 1 41.31 -14.27 16.50
CA MET A 1 39.92 -14.24 16.00
C MET A 1 39.03 -14.09 17.21
N GLN A 2 38.54 -12.87 17.47
CA GLN A 2 37.62 -12.61 18.57
C GLN A 2 36.20 -12.91 18.09
N ASP A 3 35.49 -13.70 18.88
CA ASP A 3 34.11 -14.11 18.65
C ASP A 3 33.18 -12.90 18.84
N THR A 4 32.68 -12.34 17.74
CA THR A 4 31.76 -11.18 17.70
C THR A 4 30.28 -11.59 17.76
N SER A 5 29.96 -12.78 18.28
CA SER A 5 28.58 -13.30 18.32
C SER A 5 27.71 -12.78 19.47
N GLN A 6 28.16 -11.82 20.28
CA GLN A 6 27.29 -11.23 21.29
C GLN A 6 26.26 -10.29 20.64
N PRO A 7 24.95 -10.57 20.76
CA PRO A 7 23.92 -9.66 20.26
C PRO A 7 24.07 -8.30 20.95
N PRO A 8 23.79 -7.19 20.23
CA PRO A 8 23.93 -5.86 20.79
C PRO A 8 23.13 -5.74 22.09
N PRO A 9 23.67 -5.05 23.12
CA PRO A 9 22.98 -4.90 24.39
C PRO A 9 21.59 -4.31 24.14
N HIS A 10 20.56 -5.05 24.56
CA HIS A 10 19.18 -4.59 24.55
C HIS A 10 19.12 -3.23 25.25
N LYS A 11 18.75 -2.18 24.51
CA LYS A 11 18.43 -0.86 25.07
C LYS A 11 17.52 -1.05 26.28
N ASP A 12 17.82 -0.33 27.36
CA ASP A 12 17.11 -0.40 28.64
C ASP A 12 15.60 -0.55 28.43
N ILE A 13 15.02 -1.60 29.01
CA ILE A 13 13.59 -1.86 28.97
C ILE A 13 12.91 -0.74 29.76
N ILE A 14 12.43 0.27 29.03
CA ILE A 14 11.61 1.34 29.60
C ILE A 14 10.33 0.70 30.12
N ILE A 15 10.20 0.58 31.44
CA ILE A 15 8.98 0.09 32.09
C ILE A 15 7.86 1.07 31.73
N PRO A 16 6.81 0.63 31.02
CA PRO A 16 5.77 1.53 30.56
C PRO A 16 5.04 2.13 31.76
N SER A 17 4.90 3.46 31.75
CA SER A 17 4.00 4.14 32.68
C SER A 17 2.59 3.55 32.50
N PRO A 18 1.82 3.37 33.59
CA PRO A 18 0.48 2.80 33.49
C PRO A 18 -0.37 3.59 32.47
N PRO A 19 -1.16 2.90 31.62
CA PRO A 19 -1.94 3.56 30.60
C PRO A 19 -2.86 4.61 31.23
N LYS A 20 -2.80 5.86 30.76
CA LYS A 20 -3.70 6.93 31.18
C LYS A 20 -5.16 6.43 31.05
N GLN A 21 -5.97 6.67 32.08
CA GLN A 21 -7.37 6.20 32.13
C GLN A 21 -8.15 6.63 30.89
N VAL A 22 -8.99 5.73 30.38
CA VAL A 22 -9.88 5.98 29.24
C VAL A 22 -10.87 7.07 29.61
N ARG A 23 -10.85 8.19 28.87
CA ARG A 23 -11.89 9.21 29.00
C ARG A 23 -12.94 8.99 27.93
N TYR A 24 -14.19 8.89 28.36
CA TYR A 24 -15.35 8.91 27.49
C TYR A 24 -16.06 10.25 27.65
N THR A 25 -16.57 10.80 26.56
CA THR A 25 -17.52 11.91 26.61
C THR A 25 -18.84 11.47 26.01
N THR A 26 -19.93 12.12 26.39
CA THR A 26 -21.27 11.84 25.89
C THR A 26 -21.63 12.92 24.88
N LEU A 27 -21.88 12.53 23.64
CA LEU A 27 -22.34 13.44 22.59
C LEU A 27 -23.76 13.96 22.92
N PRO A 28 -24.21 15.07 22.32
CA PRO A 28 -25.56 15.62 22.56
C PRO A 28 -26.71 14.63 22.33
N ASN A 29 -26.50 13.61 21.48
CA ASN A 29 -27.45 12.53 21.21
C ASN A 29 -27.38 11.37 22.23
N GLY A 30 -26.65 11.53 23.34
CA GLY A 30 -26.47 10.51 24.37
C GLY A 30 -25.44 9.42 24.04
N LYS A 31 -24.85 9.43 22.83
CA LYS A 31 -23.86 8.41 22.44
C LYS A 31 -22.52 8.69 23.10
N ARG A 32 -21.95 7.68 23.78
CA ARG A 32 -20.59 7.76 24.32
C ARG A 32 -19.58 7.69 23.19
N THR A 33 -18.59 8.58 23.21
CA THR A 33 -17.44 8.57 22.31
C THR A 33 -16.14 8.59 23.10
N ILE A 34 -15.08 8.06 22.50
CA ILE A 34 -13.74 8.04 23.08
C ILE A 34 -13.16 9.45 22.95
N VAL A 35 -12.63 10.00 24.04
CA VAL A 35 -11.83 11.21 23.99
C VAL A 35 -10.39 10.78 23.74
N PHE A 36 -9.92 11.03 22.52
CA PHE A 36 -8.52 10.82 22.18
C PHE A 36 -7.66 11.85 22.91
N GLN A 37 -6.59 11.38 23.53
CA GLN A 37 -5.58 12.22 24.17
C GLN A 37 -4.23 11.76 23.68
N ARG A 38 -3.46 12.71 23.14
CA ARG A 38 -2.11 12.42 22.67
C ARG A 38 -1.24 11.84 23.78
N LYS A 39 -0.54 10.77 23.43
CA LYS A 39 0.39 10.02 24.26
C LYS A 39 1.84 10.36 23.96
N TYR A 40 2.17 10.67 22.71
CA TYR A 40 3.55 10.96 22.28
C TYR A 40 3.72 12.45 21.97
N ASP A 41 4.96 12.93 21.94
CA ASP A 41 5.29 14.32 21.58
C ASP A 41 5.36 14.53 20.06
N LYS A 42 5.67 13.46 19.31
CA LYS A 42 5.62 13.43 17.85
C LYS A 42 4.34 12.77 17.34
N LEU A 43 3.92 13.17 16.15
CA LEU A 43 2.85 12.50 15.41
C LEU A 43 3.41 11.26 14.71
N ILE A 44 2.70 10.13 14.78
CA ILE A 44 3.02 8.94 13.99
C ILE A 44 2.31 9.07 12.64
N LEU A 45 3.07 9.13 11.55
CA LEU A 45 2.52 9.15 10.20
C LEU A 45 2.74 7.78 9.55
N LEU A 46 1.66 7.05 9.34
CA LEU A 46 1.64 5.81 8.59
C LEU A 46 1.51 6.09 7.09
N LEU A 47 2.56 5.83 6.32
CA LEU A 47 2.50 5.73 4.87
C LEU A 47 1.80 4.41 4.48
N HIS A 48 0.51 4.51 4.21
CA HIS A 48 -0.37 3.40 3.87
C HIS A 48 -0.24 3.06 2.39
N ILE A 49 0.80 2.30 2.05
CA ILE A 49 0.94 1.75 0.70
C ILE A 49 -0.13 0.67 0.47
N HIS A 50 -0.89 0.84 -0.62
CA HIS A 50 -2.00 -0.03 -0.95
C HIS A 50 -1.56 -1.49 -1.10
N LYS A 51 -2.29 -2.36 -0.40
CA LYS A 51 -2.08 -3.82 -0.33
C LYS A 51 -0.82 -4.26 0.42
N SER A 52 -0.26 -3.35 1.21
CA SER A 52 0.82 -3.63 2.17
C SER A 52 0.30 -3.64 3.61
N ALA A 53 -0.90 -4.16 3.85
CA ALA A 53 -1.51 -4.32 5.18
C ALA A 53 -1.74 -3.03 6.02
N GLY A 54 -1.83 -1.84 5.42
CA GLY A 54 -2.09 -0.63 6.21
C GLY A 54 -3.46 -0.61 6.89
N SER A 55 -4.51 -1.24 6.34
CA SER A 55 -5.79 -1.41 7.05
C SER A 55 -5.66 -2.16 8.38
N PHE A 56 -4.73 -3.13 8.46
CA PHE A 56 -4.42 -3.83 9.71
C PHE A 56 -3.78 -2.88 10.72
N LEU A 57 -2.80 -2.09 10.30
CA LEU A 57 -2.13 -1.12 11.16
C LEU A 57 -3.07 -0.01 11.65
N CYS A 58 -3.92 0.54 10.78
CA CYS A 58 -4.96 1.50 11.17
C CYS A 58 -5.91 0.90 12.21
N LYS A 59 -6.31 -0.36 12.05
CA LYS A 59 -7.15 -1.05 13.03
C LYS A 59 -6.43 -1.23 14.37
N ARG A 60 -5.15 -1.62 14.36
CA ARG A 60 -4.35 -1.74 15.59
C ARG A 60 -4.13 -0.40 16.27
N ALA A 61 -3.91 0.68 15.52
CA ALA A 61 -3.82 2.03 16.06
C ALA A 61 -5.12 2.43 16.78
N PHE A 62 -6.28 2.14 16.19
CA PHE A 62 -7.58 2.36 16.81
C PHE A 62 -7.78 1.51 18.07
N ASP A 63 -7.44 0.21 18.02
CA ASP A 63 -7.55 -0.68 19.18
C ASP A 63 -6.64 -0.22 20.34
N ASN A 64 -5.53 0.47 20.04
CA ASN A 64 -4.64 1.14 21.00
C ASN A 64 -5.05 2.59 21.33
N ARG A 65 -6.15 3.09 20.77
CA ARG A 65 -6.72 4.43 20.98
C ARG A 65 -5.84 5.60 20.53
N LEU A 66 -5.12 5.40 19.44
CA LEU A 66 -4.17 6.39 18.91
C LEU A 66 -4.68 7.06 17.64
N ALA A 67 -5.64 6.42 16.97
CA ALA A 67 -6.28 6.91 15.75
C ALA A 67 -7.80 6.82 15.91
N ALA A 68 -8.52 7.60 15.10
CA ALA A 68 -9.96 7.50 14.99
C ALA A 68 -10.39 6.11 14.45
N PRO A 69 -11.68 5.74 14.55
CA PRO A 69 -12.17 4.55 13.84
C PRO A 69 -11.81 4.65 12.35
N TYR A 70 -11.59 3.53 11.66
CA TYR A 70 -11.15 3.50 10.26
C TYR A 70 -11.98 4.39 9.32
N ALA A 71 -13.31 4.45 9.51
CA ALA A 71 -14.22 5.30 8.73
C ALA A 71 -14.09 6.81 9.02
N SER A 72 -13.39 7.17 10.09
CA SER A 72 -13.18 8.53 10.58
C SER A 72 -11.70 8.87 10.76
N ASN A 73 -10.80 7.97 10.33
CA ASN A 73 -9.41 8.32 10.19
C ASN A 73 -9.34 9.50 9.25
N CYS A 74 -8.45 10.42 9.56
CA CYS A 74 -8.10 11.44 8.63
C CYS A 74 -7.29 10.78 7.50
N ASN A 75 -8.03 10.15 6.59
CA ASN A 75 -7.56 9.76 5.28
C ASN A 75 -7.40 11.07 4.55
N ILE A 76 -6.19 11.62 4.60
CA ILE A 76 -5.82 12.80 3.83
C ILE A 76 -6.36 12.56 2.41
N GLN A 77 -7.24 13.45 1.95
CA GLN A 77 -7.91 13.32 0.66
C GLN A 77 -6.88 13.35 -0.48
N GLU A 78 -7.30 12.99 -1.69
CA GLU A 78 -6.44 12.94 -2.89
C GLU A 78 -5.57 14.17 -3.10
N ASN A 79 -6.12 15.33 -2.79
CA ASN A 79 -5.56 16.66 -3.02
C ASN A 79 -5.11 17.34 -1.72
N GLN A 80 -5.03 16.61 -0.61
CA GLN A 80 -4.60 17.15 0.67
C GLN A 80 -3.25 16.56 1.06
N TYR A 81 -2.50 17.32 1.84
CA TYR A 81 -1.12 16.99 2.20
C TYR A 81 -0.93 16.86 3.71
N CYS A 82 -1.88 17.42 4.45
CA CYS A 82 -2.09 17.22 5.87
C CYS A 82 -3.60 17.23 6.11
N CYS A 83 -3.98 16.77 7.30
CA CYS A 83 -5.33 16.88 7.83
C CYS A 83 -5.64 18.34 8.23
N GLY A 84 -5.64 19.26 7.27
CA GLY A 84 -5.75 20.69 7.52
C GLY A 84 -5.95 21.50 6.25
N SER A 85 -6.24 22.79 6.39
CA SER A 85 -6.60 23.67 5.28
C SER A 85 -5.41 24.18 4.46
N ASN A 86 -4.19 24.14 5.02
CA ASN A 86 -2.99 24.65 4.35
C ASN A 86 -1.95 23.54 4.18
N ASP A 87 -1.72 23.12 2.94
CA ASP A 87 -0.59 22.28 2.59
C ASP A 87 0.72 23.06 2.64
N THR A 88 1.30 23.14 3.83
CA THR A 88 2.63 23.72 4.06
C THR A 88 3.27 23.02 5.26
N GLN A 89 4.59 23.15 5.43
CA GLN A 89 5.26 22.67 6.65
C GLN A 89 4.70 23.34 7.92
N ILE A 90 4.34 24.63 7.84
CA ILE A 90 3.66 25.35 8.93
C ILE A 90 2.30 24.72 9.23
N GLY A 91 1.52 24.41 8.19
CA GLY A 91 0.23 23.72 8.33
C GLY A 91 0.37 22.33 8.96
N LEU A 92 1.44 21.59 8.64
CA LEU A 92 1.74 20.32 9.31
C LEU A 92 2.05 20.53 10.80
N GLN A 93 2.87 21.51 11.15
CA GLN A 93 3.19 21.85 12.54
C GLN A 93 1.93 22.24 13.34
N ASP A 94 1.10 23.11 12.77
CA ASP A 94 -0.17 23.54 13.36
C ASP A 94 -1.10 22.33 13.58
N PHE A 95 -1.17 21.43 12.59
CA PHE A 95 -1.94 20.20 12.72
C PHE A 95 -1.39 19.29 13.82
N VAL A 96 -0.08 19.03 13.87
CA VAL A 96 0.56 18.21 14.91
C VAL A 96 0.25 18.76 16.30
N ASN A 97 0.26 20.09 16.46
CA ASN A 97 -0.03 20.74 17.75
C ASN A 97 -1.51 20.67 18.14
N ALA A 98 -2.42 20.74 17.16
CA ALA A 98 -3.86 20.78 17.41
C ALA A 98 -4.53 19.39 17.45
N THR A 99 -3.95 18.39 16.78
CA THR A 99 -4.59 17.09 16.61
C THR A 99 -4.70 16.32 17.93
N PRO A 100 -5.85 15.71 18.24
CA PRO A 100 -5.99 14.84 19.41
C PRO A 100 -5.45 13.43 19.15
N PHE A 101 -5.04 13.12 17.92
CA PHE A 101 -4.59 11.79 17.51
C PHE A 101 -3.06 11.67 17.59
N ASP A 102 -2.61 10.48 17.99
CA ASP A 102 -1.18 10.12 17.96
C ASP A 102 -0.77 9.53 16.61
N LEU A 103 -1.72 8.96 15.85
CA LEU A 103 -1.46 8.38 14.55
C LEU A 103 -2.43 8.90 13.48
N ILE A 104 -1.87 9.25 12.32
CA ILE A 104 -2.60 9.44 11.08
C ILE A 104 -2.05 8.49 10.00
N ALA A 105 -2.85 8.25 8.97
CA ALA A 105 -2.43 7.48 7.81
C ALA A 105 -2.63 8.29 6.53
N THR A 106 -1.68 8.17 5.60
CA THR A 106 -1.81 8.70 4.26
C THR A 106 -1.68 7.58 3.24
N GLU A 107 -2.61 7.49 2.31
CA GLU A 107 -2.53 6.58 1.16
C GLU A 107 -1.84 7.25 -0.04
N ARG A 108 -1.40 8.50 0.13
CA ARG A 108 -0.70 9.29 -0.88
C ARG A 108 0.81 9.18 -0.70
N GLU A 109 1.51 9.64 -1.72
CA GLU A 109 2.94 9.81 -1.69
C GLU A 109 3.39 10.78 -0.58
N LEU A 110 4.62 10.61 -0.08
CA LEU A 110 5.16 11.49 0.95
C LEU A 110 5.47 12.88 0.39
N GLN A 111 5.39 13.91 1.24
CA GLN A 111 5.83 15.27 0.92
C GLN A 111 7.28 15.31 0.43
N GLU A 112 7.65 16.38 -0.27
CA GLU A 112 9.02 16.56 -0.76
C GLU A 112 10.05 16.51 0.39
N THR A 113 9.77 17.16 1.51
CA THR A 113 10.62 17.17 2.69
C THR A 113 9.96 16.40 3.83
N MET A 114 10.74 15.60 4.56
CA MET A 114 10.28 14.88 5.76
C MET A 114 10.72 15.63 7.02
N ASP A 115 9.77 15.98 7.89
CA ASP A 115 10.08 16.65 9.16
C ASP A 115 10.12 15.62 10.29
N THR A 116 11.29 14.99 10.46
CA THR A 116 11.51 13.98 11.50
C THR A 116 11.58 14.56 12.91
N SER A 117 11.56 15.89 13.06
CA SER A 117 11.50 16.54 14.38
C SER A 117 10.08 16.51 14.96
N LEU A 118 9.07 16.54 14.09
CA LEU A 118 7.66 16.56 14.47
C LEU A 118 6.94 15.22 14.22
N VAL A 119 7.45 14.43 13.28
CA VAL A 119 6.76 13.24 12.79
C VAL A 119 7.69 12.02 12.85
N ASP A 120 7.18 10.94 13.45
CA ASP A 120 7.77 9.62 13.31
C ASP A 120 7.10 8.90 12.14
N TYR A 121 7.86 8.74 11.05
CA TYR A 121 7.39 8.11 9.83
C TYR A 121 7.41 6.59 9.95
N VAL A 122 6.28 5.97 9.63
CA VAL A 122 6.09 4.52 9.63
C VAL A 122 5.59 4.10 8.26
N VAL A 123 6.12 3.02 7.69
CA VAL A 123 5.60 2.44 6.44
C VAL A 123 5.39 0.96 6.61
N SER A 124 4.41 0.43 5.89
CA SER A 124 4.27 -1.01 5.72
C SER A 124 4.60 -1.39 4.29
N LEU A 125 5.55 -2.32 4.13
CA LEU A 125 6.04 -2.84 2.88
C LEU A 125 5.62 -4.30 2.71
N ARG A 126 5.56 -4.70 1.45
CA ARG A 126 5.24 -6.05 1.02
C ARG A 126 6.11 -6.40 -0.17
N ASP A 127 6.44 -7.67 -0.32
CA ASP A 127 7.03 -8.21 -1.54
C ASP A 127 6.29 -7.64 -2.77
N SER A 128 7.06 -7.05 -3.67
CA SER A 128 6.54 -6.21 -4.76
C SER A 128 5.53 -6.97 -5.62
N LYS A 129 5.89 -8.19 -6.07
CA LYS A 129 5.05 -9.08 -6.89
C LYS A 129 3.78 -9.47 -6.15
N SER A 130 3.91 -9.87 -4.88
CA SER A 130 2.76 -10.17 -4.01
C SER A 130 1.83 -8.96 -3.84
N ARG A 131 2.39 -7.75 -3.78
CA ARG A 131 1.63 -6.49 -3.67
C ARG A 131 0.85 -6.20 -4.95
N TYR A 132 1.48 -6.28 -6.13
CA TYR A 132 0.79 -6.12 -7.42
C TYR A 132 -0.33 -7.14 -7.61
N TYR A 133 -0.04 -8.42 -7.36
CA TYR A 133 -1.05 -9.47 -7.47
C TYR A 133 -2.22 -9.26 -6.50
N SER A 134 -1.92 -8.87 -5.26
CA SER A 134 -2.96 -8.56 -4.28
C SER A 134 -3.80 -7.33 -4.67
N HIS A 135 -3.24 -6.40 -5.44
CA HIS A 135 -3.97 -5.24 -5.94
C HIS A 135 -4.87 -5.65 -7.11
N TYR A 136 -4.35 -6.38 -8.08
CA TYR A 136 -5.13 -6.96 -9.16
C TYR A 136 -6.35 -7.74 -8.63
N GLN A 137 -6.13 -8.64 -7.66
CA GLN A 137 -7.20 -9.42 -7.03
C GLN A 137 -8.24 -8.54 -6.31
N HIS A 138 -7.85 -7.36 -5.83
CA HIS A 138 -8.79 -6.42 -5.22
C HIS A 138 -9.63 -5.70 -6.28
N VAL A 139 -9.02 -5.24 -7.37
CA VAL A 139 -9.71 -4.60 -8.50
C VAL A 139 -10.74 -5.55 -9.09
N LEU A 140 -10.35 -6.80 -9.37
CA LEU A 140 -11.27 -7.83 -9.87
C LEU A 140 -12.51 -8.00 -8.98
N ARG A 141 -12.32 -8.11 -7.66
CA ARG A 141 -13.45 -8.24 -6.72
C ARG A 141 -14.36 -7.02 -6.74
N HIS A 142 -13.79 -5.83 -6.80
CA HIS A 142 -14.58 -4.61 -6.84
C HIS A 142 -15.44 -4.58 -8.10
N TRP A 143 -14.84 -4.92 -9.24
CA TRP A 143 -15.54 -4.99 -10.51
C TRP A 143 -16.67 -6.03 -10.53
N TYR A 144 -16.43 -7.23 -10.01
CA TYR A 144 -17.51 -8.23 -9.86
C TYR A 144 -18.62 -7.77 -8.92
N SER A 145 -18.28 -7.03 -7.86
CA SER A 145 -19.31 -6.51 -6.94
C SER A 145 -20.14 -5.38 -7.55
N SER A 146 -19.57 -4.57 -8.45
CA SER A 146 -20.29 -3.49 -9.14
C SER A 146 -21.08 -3.97 -10.36
N SER A 147 -20.65 -5.05 -10.99
CA SER A 147 -21.27 -5.59 -12.21
C SER A 147 -22.40 -6.58 -11.92
N SER A 148 -22.64 -6.95 -10.66
CA SER A 148 -23.79 -7.78 -10.29
C SER A 148 -25.06 -6.93 -10.44
N PRO A 149 -25.97 -7.24 -11.39
CA PRO A 149 -27.21 -6.49 -11.54
C PRO A 149 -27.97 -6.53 -10.20
N GLU A 150 -28.61 -5.43 -9.82
CA GLU A 150 -29.40 -5.32 -8.57
C GLU A 150 -30.58 -6.32 -8.48
N GLY A 151 -30.74 -7.22 -9.46
CA GLY A 151 -31.66 -8.35 -9.45
C GLY A 151 -30.96 -9.70 -9.22
N GLY A 152 -30.52 -9.98 -7.99
CA GLY A 152 -30.57 -11.31 -7.36
C GLY A 152 -29.94 -12.54 -8.04
N VAL A 153 -29.15 -12.43 -9.12
CA VAL A 153 -28.46 -13.61 -9.67
C VAL A 153 -27.26 -13.93 -8.78
N THR A 154 -27.42 -14.98 -7.97
CA THR A 154 -26.34 -15.50 -7.13
C THR A 154 -25.31 -16.14 -8.04
N ILE A 155 -24.22 -15.42 -8.35
CA ILE A 155 -23.07 -16.01 -9.03
C ILE A 155 -22.43 -16.99 -8.05
N THR A 156 -22.69 -18.28 -8.23
CA THR A 156 -21.96 -19.34 -7.55
C THR A 156 -20.48 -19.22 -7.96
N LYS A 157 -19.60 -19.12 -6.96
CA LYS A 157 -18.14 -19.08 -7.20
C LYS A 157 -17.76 -20.22 -8.14
N PRO A 158 -16.96 -19.98 -9.20
CA PRO A 158 -16.40 -21.06 -9.96
C PRO A 158 -15.54 -21.91 -9.01
N VAL A 159 -15.99 -23.13 -8.74
CA VAL A 159 -15.11 -24.16 -8.21
C VAL A 159 -14.10 -24.39 -9.33
N VAL A 160 -12.81 -24.25 -9.03
CA VAL A 160 -11.72 -24.58 -9.97
C VAL A 160 -11.77 -26.10 -10.16
N GLY A 161 -12.62 -26.54 -11.07
CA GLY A 161 -12.68 -27.89 -11.61
C GLY A 161 -12.07 -27.87 -13.00
N VAL A 162 -11.18 -28.81 -13.26
CA VAL A 162 -10.62 -29.07 -14.59
C VAL A 162 -11.79 -29.36 -15.54
N VAL A 163 -12.10 -28.43 -16.45
CA VAL A 163 -13.11 -28.66 -17.48
C VAL A 163 -12.41 -29.24 -18.70
N VAL A 164 -12.65 -30.53 -18.94
CA VAL A 164 -12.41 -31.20 -20.21
C VAL A 164 -13.57 -30.81 -21.15
N GLY A 165 -13.23 -30.29 -22.32
CA GLY A 165 -14.12 -29.43 -23.11
C GLY A 165 -15.32 -30.11 -23.77
N VAL A 166 -16.32 -29.26 -24.10
CA VAL A 166 -17.24 -29.43 -25.22
C VAL A 166 -17.61 -28.01 -25.70
N GLY A 167 -17.49 -27.76 -27.00
CA GLY A 167 -17.78 -26.47 -27.62
C GLY A 167 -19.26 -26.12 -27.64
N VAL A 168 -19.57 -24.83 -27.51
CA VAL A 168 -20.89 -24.26 -27.78
C VAL A 168 -20.69 -23.04 -28.68
N VAL A 169 -21.30 -23.07 -29.86
CA VAL A 169 -21.44 -21.94 -30.77
C VAL A 169 -22.68 -21.15 -30.33
N VAL A 170 -22.58 -19.83 -30.20
CA VAL A 170 -23.75 -18.96 -30.04
C VAL A 170 -23.67 -17.80 -31.02
N ASN A 171 -24.73 -17.66 -31.81
CA ASN A 171 -24.94 -16.61 -32.81
C ASN A 171 -25.25 -15.25 -32.17
N GLU A 172 -24.81 -14.19 -32.83
CA GLU A 172 -25.27 -12.81 -32.61
C GLU A 172 -26.73 -12.62 -33.04
N THR A 173 -27.50 -11.91 -32.21
CA THR A 173 -28.28 -10.69 -32.53
C THR A 173 -29.41 -10.49 -31.51
N SER A 174 -29.45 -9.33 -30.87
CA SER A 174 -30.57 -8.35 -30.96
C SER A 174 -30.54 -7.32 -29.82
N ALA A 175 -30.96 -6.12 -30.19
CA ALA A 175 -30.91 -4.87 -29.47
C ALA A 175 -31.89 -4.78 -28.29
N TRP A 176 -31.57 -3.92 -27.32
CA TRP A 176 -32.57 -3.30 -26.45
C TRP A 176 -32.33 -1.81 -26.28
N LEU A 177 -33.29 -1.02 -26.77
CA LEU A 177 -33.44 0.41 -26.51
C LEU A 177 -34.18 0.57 -25.18
N GLY A 178 -33.47 1.06 -24.16
CA GLY A 178 -34.05 1.52 -22.91
C GLY A 178 -33.72 2.98 -22.69
N ASN A 179 -34.63 3.87 -23.12
CA ASN A 179 -34.61 5.29 -22.76
C ASN A 179 -34.76 5.42 -21.24
N ASN A 180 -33.81 6.07 -20.58
CA ASN A 180 -34.08 6.70 -19.31
C ASN A 180 -33.40 8.08 -19.28
N THR A 181 -34.24 9.09 -19.48
CA THR A 181 -33.91 10.51 -19.32
C THR A 181 -33.88 10.86 -17.85
N ASN A 182 -32.94 11.74 -17.49
CA ASN A 182 -32.76 12.47 -16.23
C ASN A 182 -31.62 11.93 -15.34
N ASN A 183 -30.41 12.42 -15.60
CA ASN A 183 -29.59 13.09 -14.59
C ASN A 183 -28.52 13.94 -15.29
N ASN A 184 -28.25 15.12 -14.74
CA ASN A 184 -27.26 16.08 -15.22
C ASN A 184 -25.84 15.55 -14.98
N ASP A 185 -25.39 14.63 -15.84
CA ASP A 185 -24.01 14.20 -15.88
C ASP A 185 -23.23 15.05 -16.88
N ASP A 186 -22.11 15.59 -16.40
CA ASP A 186 -21.08 16.29 -17.17
C ASP A 186 -20.64 15.43 -18.39
N PRO A 187 -20.86 15.88 -19.64
CA PRO A 187 -20.60 15.09 -20.83
C PRO A 187 -19.11 14.81 -21.09
N ASN A 188 -18.19 15.35 -20.28
CA ASN A 188 -16.75 15.19 -20.50
C ASN A 188 -16.08 14.04 -19.72
N ASN A 189 -16.81 13.21 -18.97
CA ASN A 189 -16.21 12.09 -18.21
C ASN A 189 -16.35 10.69 -18.87
N ASN A 190 -16.67 10.64 -20.17
CA ASN A 190 -16.86 9.37 -20.89
C ASN A 190 -15.57 8.70 -21.40
N SER A 191 -14.39 9.32 -21.26
CA SER A 191 -13.12 8.68 -21.70
C SER A 191 -12.68 7.51 -20.82
N SER A 192 -13.19 7.42 -19.58
CA SER A 192 -12.86 6.37 -18.62
C SER A 192 -13.61 5.05 -18.88
N ARG A 193 -14.72 5.07 -19.63
CA ARG A 193 -15.53 3.87 -19.90
C ARG A 193 -15.09 3.11 -21.16
N ILE A 194 -14.50 3.80 -22.13
CA ILE A 194 -14.21 3.21 -23.46
C ILE A 194 -13.03 2.23 -23.43
N ALA A 195 -12.06 2.40 -22.53
CA ALA A 195 -10.92 1.47 -22.44
C ALA A 195 -11.19 0.18 -21.65
N ILE A 196 -12.34 0.08 -20.99
CA ILE A 196 -12.69 -1.06 -20.12
C ILE A 196 -13.65 -2.02 -20.84
N ALA A 197 -14.29 -1.58 -21.93
CA ALA A 197 -15.26 -2.40 -22.68
C ALA A 197 -14.63 -3.59 -23.44
N GLU A 198 -13.30 -3.63 -23.58
CA GLU A 198 -12.57 -4.80 -24.15
C GLU A 198 -12.00 -5.74 -23.07
N PHE A 199 -12.30 -5.51 -21.80
CA PHE A 199 -11.98 -6.47 -20.75
C PHE A 199 -13.11 -7.51 -20.70
N ASP A 200 -12.95 -8.61 -21.43
CA ASP A 200 -13.94 -9.69 -21.46
C ASP A 200 -14.13 -10.27 -20.04
N PRO A 201 -15.33 -10.11 -19.44
CA PRO A 201 -15.67 -10.62 -18.12
C PRO A 201 -15.55 -12.15 -17.97
N ILE A 202 -15.37 -12.89 -19.06
CA ILE A 202 -15.64 -14.34 -19.11
C ILE A 202 -14.34 -15.17 -19.05
N HIS A 203 -13.15 -14.56 -19.17
CA HIS A 203 -11.86 -15.29 -19.23
C HIS A 203 -10.86 -14.99 -18.09
N HIS A 204 -11.32 -14.56 -16.91
CA HIS A 204 -10.46 -14.03 -15.83
C HIS A 204 -9.49 -14.97 -15.10
N ALA A 205 -9.53 -16.28 -15.37
CA ALA A 205 -8.48 -17.18 -14.89
C ALA A 205 -7.22 -17.15 -15.77
N ASP A 206 -7.26 -16.43 -16.90
CA ASP A 206 -6.14 -16.40 -17.84
C ASP A 206 -5.01 -15.48 -17.37
N THR A 207 -3.79 -15.98 -17.49
CA THR A 207 -2.52 -15.30 -17.24
C THR A 207 -2.35 -14.02 -18.05
N ASP A 208 -3.05 -13.95 -19.18
CA ASP A 208 -3.09 -12.80 -20.06
C ASP A 208 -3.74 -11.58 -19.40
N ASN A 209 -4.72 -11.79 -18.50
CA ASN A 209 -5.43 -10.69 -17.84
C ASN A 209 -4.57 -9.98 -16.78
N PHE A 210 -3.80 -10.72 -15.99
CA PHE A 210 -2.87 -10.09 -15.05
C PHE A 210 -1.75 -9.36 -15.79
N THR A 211 -1.17 -9.99 -16.82
CA THR A 211 -0.12 -9.38 -17.64
C THR A 211 -0.60 -8.08 -18.28
N ARG A 212 -1.77 -8.10 -18.95
CA ARG A 212 -2.40 -6.90 -19.53
C ARG A 212 -2.70 -5.84 -18.48
N TRP A 213 -3.20 -6.22 -17.30
CA TRP A 213 -3.43 -5.29 -16.20
C TRP A 213 -2.13 -4.61 -15.74
N THR A 214 -1.03 -5.37 -15.55
CA THR A 214 0.26 -4.81 -15.12
C THR A 214 0.86 -3.84 -16.14
N GLN A 215 0.54 -3.98 -17.43
CA GLN A 215 0.98 -3.03 -18.45
C GLN A 215 0.42 -1.63 -18.17
N GLY A 216 -0.83 -1.52 -17.75
CA GLY A 216 -1.49 -0.27 -17.37
C GLY A 216 -1.21 0.22 -15.94
N GLN A 217 -0.27 -0.39 -15.22
CA GLN A 217 0.14 0.02 -13.87
C GLN A 217 1.51 0.70 -13.89
N PRO A 218 1.81 1.63 -12.96
CA PRO A 218 3.17 2.10 -12.76
C PRO A 218 4.09 1.00 -12.26
N ASP A 219 5.36 1.06 -12.64
CA ASP A 219 6.45 0.21 -12.12
C ASP A 219 6.93 0.71 -10.75
N ASN A 220 7.53 -0.17 -9.96
CA ASN A 220 8.20 0.15 -8.70
C ASN A 220 7.31 0.99 -7.76
N TRP A 221 6.10 0.50 -7.51
CA TRP A 221 5.07 1.24 -6.80
C TRP A 221 5.48 1.65 -5.38
N ASN A 222 6.11 0.76 -4.61
CA ASN A 222 6.53 1.09 -3.24
C ASN A 222 7.52 2.27 -3.27
N LEU A 223 8.49 2.22 -4.17
CA LEU A 223 9.47 3.27 -4.41
C LEU A 223 8.79 4.56 -4.82
N ARG A 224 7.87 4.55 -5.80
CA ARG A 224 7.19 5.78 -6.24
C ARG A 224 6.46 6.48 -5.11
N ILE A 225 5.78 5.73 -4.23
CA ILE A 225 5.04 6.29 -3.10
C ILE A 225 5.99 6.88 -2.03
N ILE A 226 7.11 6.22 -1.74
CA ILE A 226 8.12 6.73 -0.79
C ILE A 226 8.90 7.91 -1.37
N CYS A 227 9.23 7.86 -2.66
CA CYS A 227 9.95 8.90 -3.40
C CYS A 227 9.16 10.21 -3.44
N GLY A 228 7.83 10.16 -3.44
CA GLY A 228 7.02 11.36 -3.42
C GLY A 228 6.79 11.98 -4.80
N PRO A 229 6.49 13.29 -4.85
CA PRO A 229 6.27 14.04 -6.07
C PRO A 229 7.37 13.89 -7.13
N ARG A 230 8.64 13.70 -6.73
CA ARG A 230 9.77 13.53 -7.66
C ARG A 230 9.65 12.33 -8.60
N CYS A 231 9.03 11.24 -8.13
CA CYS A 231 8.82 10.04 -8.91
C CYS A 231 7.39 9.92 -9.46
N LYS A 232 6.42 10.67 -8.93
CA LYS A 232 5.01 10.53 -9.30
C LYS A 232 4.76 10.71 -10.80
N SER A 233 5.35 11.73 -11.42
CA SER A 233 5.16 12.05 -12.84
C SER A 233 6.17 11.37 -13.76
N ARG A 234 7.16 10.65 -13.22
CA ARG A 234 8.21 10.02 -14.03
C ARG A 234 7.59 8.91 -14.88
N PRO A 235 7.85 8.87 -16.19
CA PRO A 235 7.33 7.79 -17.00
C PRO A 235 7.75 6.41 -16.49
N LYS A 236 6.98 5.40 -16.88
CA LYS A 236 7.24 4.01 -16.52
C LYS A 236 8.66 3.62 -16.96
N PHE A 237 9.40 2.91 -16.09
CA PHE A 237 10.78 2.48 -16.34
C PHE A 237 11.81 3.61 -16.48
N GLN A 238 11.48 4.84 -16.07
CA GLN A 238 12.37 6.01 -16.18
C GLN A 238 12.68 6.66 -14.82
N ILE A 239 12.67 5.87 -13.75
CA ILE A 239 13.23 6.33 -12.47
C ILE A 239 14.75 6.36 -12.61
N THR A 240 15.38 7.47 -12.24
CA THR A 240 16.83 7.63 -12.35
C THR A 240 17.55 7.06 -11.13
N HIS A 241 18.86 6.77 -11.27
CA HIS A 241 19.70 6.39 -10.13
C HIS A 241 19.62 7.40 -8.98
N GLU A 242 19.65 8.70 -9.28
CA GLU A 242 19.53 9.77 -8.29
C GLU A 242 18.22 9.67 -7.50
N LEU A 243 17.09 9.45 -8.18
CA LEU A 243 15.79 9.30 -7.52
C LEU A 243 15.70 8.02 -6.69
N PHE A 244 16.31 6.94 -7.16
CA PHE A 244 16.39 5.70 -6.39
C PHE A 244 17.20 5.91 -5.10
N GLN A 245 18.41 6.48 -5.20
CA GLN A 245 19.25 6.79 -4.03
C GLN A 245 18.56 7.75 -3.06
N TYR A 246 17.92 8.80 -3.57
CA TYR A 246 17.09 9.71 -2.79
C TYR A 246 16.01 8.94 -2.02
N THR A 247 15.33 7.99 -2.67
CA THR A 247 14.29 7.19 -2.02
C THR A 247 14.83 6.29 -0.91
N LEU A 248 16.02 5.69 -1.10
CA LEU A 248 16.70 4.91 -0.06
C LEU A 248 17.03 5.79 1.17
N GLN A 249 17.55 7.01 0.94
CA GLN A 249 17.83 7.97 2.02
C GLN A 249 16.56 8.40 2.77
N ARG A 250 15.45 8.60 2.06
CA ARG A 250 14.15 8.85 2.69
C ARG A 250 13.71 7.68 3.55
N LEU A 251 13.77 6.45 3.03
CA LEU A 251 13.43 5.25 3.78
C LEU A 251 14.35 5.06 5.01
N ALA A 252 15.62 5.47 4.93
CA ALA A 252 16.53 5.51 6.07
C ALA A 252 16.04 6.43 7.20
N SER A 253 15.20 7.42 6.91
CA SER A 253 14.60 8.32 7.91
C SER A 253 13.32 7.79 8.56
N PHE A 254 12.80 6.63 8.12
CA PHE A 254 11.62 6.02 8.75
C PHE A 254 11.97 5.41 10.12
N GLN A 255 11.13 5.68 11.12
CA GLN A 255 11.28 5.14 12.46
C GLN A 255 10.95 3.64 12.50
N HIS A 256 9.92 3.21 11.77
CA HIS A 256 9.59 1.79 11.62
C HIS A 256 9.22 1.41 10.19
N VAL A 257 9.62 0.20 9.81
CA VAL A 257 9.16 -0.49 8.60
C VAL A 257 8.51 -1.80 9.03
N ILE A 258 7.25 -1.98 8.65
CA ILE A 258 6.49 -3.21 8.88
C ILE A 258 6.53 -4.02 7.60
N PHE A 259 6.87 -5.30 7.69
CA PHE A 259 6.91 -6.20 6.55
C PHE A 259 5.72 -7.13 6.58
N VAL A 260 4.93 -7.22 5.50
CA VAL A 260 3.78 -8.15 5.45
C VAL A 260 4.21 -9.60 5.60
N GLU A 261 5.36 -9.96 5.03
CA GLU A 261 5.95 -11.30 5.09
C GLU A 261 6.50 -11.65 6.48
N ASP A 262 6.77 -10.64 7.31
CA ASP A 262 7.25 -10.79 8.69
C ASP A 262 6.47 -9.86 9.63
N MET A 263 5.13 -9.91 9.49
CA MET A 263 4.22 -8.96 10.14
C MET A 263 4.31 -9.05 11.66
N GLN A 264 4.41 -10.27 12.22
CA GLN A 264 4.43 -10.45 13.67
C GLN A 264 5.65 -9.78 14.29
N GLU A 265 6.85 -10.08 13.80
CA GLU A 265 8.09 -9.54 14.35
C GLU A 265 8.18 -8.03 14.12
N SER A 266 8.03 -7.58 12.87
CA SER A 266 8.20 -6.17 12.52
C SER A 266 7.16 -5.25 13.17
N TYR A 267 5.90 -5.68 13.26
CA TYR A 267 4.88 -4.98 14.05
C TYR A 267 5.20 -5.01 15.54
N ASN A 268 5.64 -6.15 16.11
CA ASN A 268 5.90 -6.24 17.54
C ASN A 268 7.04 -5.30 17.96
N GLN A 269 8.07 -5.15 17.14
CA GLN A 269 9.12 -4.16 17.41
C GLN A 269 8.60 -2.71 17.42
N MET A 270 7.75 -2.35 16.46
CA MET A 270 7.05 -1.05 16.45
C MET A 270 6.13 -0.90 17.68
N ALA A 271 5.36 -1.93 17.97
CA ALA A 271 4.42 -1.95 19.08
C ALA A 271 5.14 -1.80 20.41
N LEU A 272 6.29 -2.44 20.62
CA LEU A 272 7.11 -2.25 21.80
C LEU A 272 7.61 -0.81 21.92
N THR A 273 8.09 -0.22 20.82
CA THR A 273 8.60 1.17 20.79
C THR A 273 7.55 2.18 21.21
N TYR A 274 6.31 2.02 20.74
CA TYR A 274 5.20 2.90 21.11
C TYR A 274 4.36 2.35 22.28
N GLN A 275 4.74 1.22 22.89
CA GLN A 275 3.98 0.54 23.94
C GLN A 275 2.51 0.24 23.52
N TRP A 276 2.32 -0.21 22.30
CA TRP A 276 1.07 -0.80 21.82
C TRP A 276 0.98 -2.25 22.27
N LYS A 277 -0.24 -2.81 22.22
CA LYS A 277 -0.43 -4.24 22.38
C LYS A 277 0.27 -5.00 21.23
N VAL A 278 1.23 -5.84 21.60
CA VAL A 278 1.90 -6.80 20.70
C VAL A 278 0.91 -7.85 20.21
N ILE A 279 1.22 -8.41 19.04
CA ILE A 279 0.56 -9.59 18.49
C ILE A 279 1.13 -10.83 19.18
N ASP A 280 0.23 -11.61 19.74
CA ASP A 280 0.50 -12.99 20.17
C ASP A 280 0.53 -13.92 18.94
N GLU A 281 1.40 -14.92 18.94
CA GLU A 281 1.44 -16.00 17.94
C GLU A 281 0.08 -16.71 17.74
N ASN A 282 -0.77 -16.66 18.76
CA ASN A 282 -2.12 -17.20 18.78
C ASN A 282 -3.20 -16.25 18.25
N ASP A 283 -2.87 -14.98 17.94
CA ASP A 283 -3.83 -14.03 17.39
C ASP A 283 -4.18 -14.41 15.94
N LYS A 284 -5.34 -15.06 15.77
CA LYS A 284 -5.87 -15.48 14.47
C LYS A 284 -6.03 -14.33 13.48
N ASN A 285 -6.16 -13.09 13.95
CA ASN A 285 -6.32 -11.91 13.10
C ASN A 285 -4.98 -11.33 12.63
N ALA A 286 -3.86 -11.75 13.23
CA ALA A 286 -2.54 -11.27 12.87
C ALA A 286 -1.84 -12.13 11.81
N LYS A 287 -2.31 -13.36 11.61
CA LYS A 287 -1.78 -14.22 10.55
C LYS A 287 -2.14 -13.59 9.20
N PRO A 288 -1.17 -13.36 8.30
CA PRO A 288 -1.45 -12.88 6.96
C PRO A 288 -2.52 -13.79 6.35
N THR A 289 -3.63 -13.20 5.89
CA THR A 289 -4.63 -14.01 5.20
C THR A 289 -3.95 -14.65 3.99
N LYS A 290 -4.03 -15.98 3.84
CA LYS A 290 -3.46 -16.72 2.69
C LYS A 290 -3.89 -16.16 1.32
N ARG A 291 -4.91 -15.29 1.30
CA ARG A 291 -5.44 -14.55 0.14
C ARG A 291 -4.40 -13.72 -0.63
N GLY A 292 -3.21 -13.53 -0.08
CA GLY A 292 -2.10 -12.82 -0.72
C GLY A 292 -0.92 -13.68 -1.15
N ASN A 293 -0.86 -14.94 -0.74
CA ASN A 293 0.22 -15.83 -1.15
C ASN A 293 -0.14 -16.38 -2.52
N TYR A 294 0.44 -15.78 -3.56
CA TYR A 294 0.44 -16.42 -4.87
C TYR A 294 1.27 -17.70 -4.75
N ASN A 295 0.83 -18.77 -5.42
CA ASN A 295 1.67 -19.95 -5.51
C ASN A 295 2.83 -19.58 -6.43
N LYS A 296 4.10 -19.78 -6.04
CA LYS A 296 5.24 -19.44 -6.92
C LYS A 296 5.18 -20.14 -8.29
N THR A 297 4.39 -21.21 -8.37
CA THR A 297 4.10 -21.99 -9.58
C THR A 297 2.90 -21.46 -10.38
N ASP A 298 2.28 -20.35 -9.98
CA ASP A 298 1.15 -19.76 -10.68
C ASP A 298 1.63 -19.22 -12.04
N VAL A 299 1.06 -19.77 -13.12
CA VAL A 299 1.45 -19.48 -14.51
C VAL A 299 1.33 -17.98 -14.82
N THR A 300 0.47 -17.27 -14.08
CA THR A 300 0.30 -15.81 -14.16
C THR A 300 1.61 -15.04 -13.90
N MET A 301 2.53 -15.60 -13.11
CA MET A 301 3.80 -14.97 -12.76
C MET A 301 4.94 -15.30 -13.73
N ALA A 302 4.77 -16.31 -14.60
CA ALA A 302 5.80 -16.71 -15.55
C ALA A 302 6.11 -15.62 -16.59
N ARG A 303 5.18 -14.68 -16.82
CA ARG A 303 5.32 -13.56 -17.75
C ARG A 303 5.58 -12.20 -17.06
N TRP A 304 5.99 -12.23 -15.79
CA TRP A 304 6.32 -11.00 -15.07
C TRP A 304 7.50 -10.28 -15.69
N ASN A 305 7.31 -9.01 -16.08
CA ASN A 305 8.41 -8.15 -16.49
C ASN A 305 9.24 -7.76 -15.24
N PRO A 306 10.51 -8.18 -15.10
CA PRO A 306 11.33 -7.89 -13.92
C PRO A 306 11.49 -6.39 -13.64
N LEU A 307 11.46 -5.55 -14.67
CA LEU A 307 11.58 -4.09 -14.52
C LEU A 307 10.43 -3.47 -13.73
N MET A 308 9.29 -4.16 -13.61
CA MET A 308 8.14 -3.71 -12.82
C MET A 308 8.43 -3.63 -11.33
N SER A 309 9.40 -4.40 -10.83
CA SER A 309 9.70 -4.46 -9.40
C SER A 309 11.18 -4.37 -9.03
N ALA A 310 12.09 -4.30 -10.01
CA ALA A 310 13.53 -4.34 -9.75
C ALA A 310 13.98 -3.38 -8.64
N LEU A 311 13.48 -2.14 -8.63
CA LEU A 311 13.83 -1.15 -7.63
C LEU A 311 13.02 -1.29 -6.33
N ASP A 312 11.76 -1.77 -6.39
CA ASP A 312 10.98 -2.11 -5.20
C ASP A 312 11.61 -3.27 -4.41
N ASP A 313 12.15 -4.26 -5.10
CA ASP A 313 12.80 -5.43 -4.52
C ASP A 313 14.10 -5.03 -3.79
N ALA A 314 14.91 -4.18 -4.42
CA ALA A 314 16.11 -3.59 -3.81
C ALA A 314 15.76 -2.66 -2.63
N LEU A 315 14.72 -1.84 -2.75
CA LEU A 315 14.21 -1.00 -1.67
C LEU A 315 13.74 -1.83 -0.46
N TYR A 316 13.04 -2.94 -0.73
CA TYR A 316 12.57 -3.86 0.31
C TYR A 316 13.73 -4.57 1.02
N GLU A 317 14.75 -4.99 0.27
CA GLU A 317 15.98 -5.53 0.83
C GLU A 317 16.72 -4.51 1.70
N PHE A 318 16.93 -3.29 1.20
CA PHE A 318 17.49 -2.18 1.96
C PHE A 318 16.74 -1.97 3.28
N ALA A 319 15.40 -1.94 3.21
CA ALA A 319 14.55 -1.78 4.38
C ALA A 319 14.80 -2.88 5.42
N LYS A 320 14.89 -4.16 4.99
CA LYS A 320 15.16 -5.29 5.88
C LYS A 320 16.53 -5.20 6.52
N LEU A 321 17.57 -4.91 5.72
CA LEU A 321 18.94 -4.76 6.22
C LEU A 321 19.01 -3.67 7.27
N LYS A 322 18.44 -2.49 7.00
CA LYS A 322 18.36 -1.39 7.97
C LYS A 322 17.64 -1.82 9.26
N TYR A 323 16.47 -2.44 9.11
CA TYR A 323 15.58 -2.72 10.24
C TYR A 323 16.14 -3.80 11.17
N TYR A 324 16.68 -4.89 10.62
CA TYR A 324 17.18 -6.02 11.42
C TYR A 324 18.66 -5.91 11.80
N SER A 325 19.48 -5.15 11.07
CA SER A 325 20.93 -5.02 11.37
C SER A 325 21.25 -3.89 12.36
N GLY A 326 20.26 -3.41 13.11
CA GLY A 326 20.48 -2.39 14.15
C GLY A 326 20.71 -0.97 13.61
N GLY A 327 20.27 -0.67 12.39
CA GLY A 327 20.23 0.71 11.89
C GLY A 327 21.49 1.22 11.21
N SER A 328 22.35 0.35 10.66
CA SER A 328 23.37 0.82 9.72
C SER A 328 22.67 1.60 8.59
N SER A 329 22.97 2.90 8.53
CA SER A 329 22.43 3.81 7.51
C SER A 329 23.29 3.81 6.25
N GLU A 330 24.36 3.00 6.23
CA GLU A 330 25.18 2.83 5.04
C GLU A 330 24.38 2.08 3.98
N LEU A 331 24.38 2.63 2.77
CA LEU A 331 23.79 1.96 1.63
C LEU A 331 24.59 0.68 1.35
N PRO A 332 23.91 -0.46 1.13
CA PRO A 332 24.61 -1.67 0.73
C PRO A 332 25.36 -1.40 -0.58
N TYR A 333 26.55 -1.99 -0.68
CA TYR A 333 27.36 -1.88 -1.88
C TYR A 333 26.66 -2.53 -3.08
N GLU A 334 25.97 -3.65 -2.85
CA GLU A 334 25.19 -4.39 -3.85
C GLU A 334 23.94 -5.01 -3.21
N PHE A 335 22.85 -5.07 -3.98
CA PHE A 335 21.62 -5.80 -3.61
C PHE A 335 21.69 -7.26 -4.07
N VAL A 336 20.93 -8.15 -3.42
CA VAL A 336 20.75 -9.54 -3.90
C VAL A 336 20.22 -9.57 -5.34
N ASN A 337 19.41 -8.57 -5.72
CA ASN A 337 18.89 -8.42 -7.07
C ASN A 337 19.64 -7.37 -7.92
N GLN A 338 20.92 -7.07 -7.63
CA GLN A 338 21.69 -6.01 -8.29
C GLN A 338 21.62 -6.10 -9.83
N ALA A 339 21.73 -7.30 -10.41
CA ALA A 339 21.64 -7.47 -11.86
C ALA A 339 20.32 -6.94 -12.46
N GLN A 340 19.19 -7.06 -11.75
CA GLN A 340 17.90 -6.53 -12.18
C GLN A 340 17.82 -5.02 -12.02
N VAL A 341 18.46 -4.47 -10.99
CA VAL A 341 18.59 -3.03 -10.78
C VAL A 341 19.41 -2.41 -11.92
N ASP A 342 20.54 -3.03 -12.27
CA ASP A 342 21.39 -2.59 -13.39
C ASP A 342 20.64 -2.70 -14.72
N GLU A 343 19.93 -3.82 -14.95
CA GLU A 343 19.09 -4.01 -16.13
C GLU A 343 17.98 -2.95 -16.22
N TYR A 344 17.35 -2.58 -15.10
CA TYR A 344 16.35 -1.51 -15.07
C TYR A 344 16.92 -0.19 -15.55
N PHE A 345 18.09 0.22 -15.05
CA PHE A 345 18.68 1.49 -15.46
C PHE A 345 19.24 1.45 -16.89
N ALA A 346 19.70 0.29 -17.36
CA ALA A 346 20.20 0.12 -18.73
C ALA A 346 19.07 0.06 -19.77
N LEU A 347 18.00 -0.70 -19.51
CA LEU A 347 16.95 -1.01 -20.49
C LEU A 347 15.68 -0.20 -20.31
N GLY A 348 15.42 0.33 -19.12
CA GLY A 348 14.21 1.07 -18.80
C GLY A 348 13.97 2.28 -19.72
N PRO A 349 14.96 3.16 -19.93
CA PRO A 349 14.83 4.28 -20.86
C PRO A 349 14.50 3.86 -22.31
N LEU A 350 14.94 2.67 -22.74
CA LEU A 350 14.69 2.15 -24.09
C LEU A 350 13.23 1.71 -24.31
N GLN A 351 12.43 1.60 -23.25
CA GLN A 351 11.00 1.26 -23.33
C GLN A 351 10.15 2.41 -23.89
N ASN A 352 10.70 3.63 -24.01
CA ASN A 352 10.04 4.81 -24.61
C ASN A 352 8.64 5.13 -24.06
N CYS A 353 8.39 4.80 -22.79
CA CYS A 353 7.14 5.16 -22.13
C CYS A 353 7.03 6.69 -21.97
N THR A 354 5.89 7.26 -22.34
CA THR A 354 5.67 8.73 -22.26
C THR A 354 4.96 9.14 -20.98
N ASN A 355 4.41 8.20 -20.22
CA ASN A 355 3.73 8.43 -18.95
C ASN A 355 3.96 7.28 -17.97
N VAL A 356 3.40 7.42 -16.77
CA VAL A 356 3.59 6.50 -15.63
C VAL A 356 3.11 5.07 -15.89
N CYS A 357 2.27 4.84 -16.88
CA CYS A 357 1.70 3.53 -17.23
C CYS A 357 2.09 3.04 -18.62
N CYS A 358 2.99 3.74 -19.33
CA CYS A 358 3.35 3.43 -20.72
C CYS A 358 2.15 3.39 -21.69
N GLY A 359 1.15 4.26 -21.49
CA GLY A 359 -0.10 4.24 -22.23
C GLY A 359 -1.28 4.64 -21.35
N GLN A 360 -2.42 3.98 -21.49
CA GLN A 360 -3.56 4.24 -20.63
C GLN A 360 -3.40 3.55 -19.28
N CYS A 361 -3.45 4.33 -18.21
CA CYS A 361 -3.48 3.77 -16.87
C CYS A 361 -4.79 3.01 -16.65
N THR A 362 -4.68 1.78 -16.14
CA THR A 362 -5.86 1.05 -15.67
C THR A 362 -6.38 1.68 -14.37
N PRO A 363 -7.71 1.71 -14.16
CA PRO A 363 -8.30 2.22 -12.93
C PRO A 363 -7.76 1.54 -11.68
N TYR A 364 -7.81 2.27 -10.58
CA TYR A 364 -7.26 1.87 -9.29
C TYR A 364 -8.22 1.02 -8.45
#